data_AF-A0A951I670-F1
#
_entry.id   AF-A0A951I670-F1
#
_cell.length_a   1.000
_cell.length_b   1.000
_cell.length_c   1.000
_cell.angle_alpha   90.00
_cell.angle_beta   90.00
_cell.angle_gamma   90.00
#
_symmetry.space_group_name_H-M   'P 1'
#
loop_
_entity.id
_entity.type
_entity.pdbx_description
1 polymer ?
#
loop_
_entity_poly.entity_id
_entity_poly.type
_entity_poly.pdbx_seq_one_letter_code
_entity_poly.pdbx_strand_id
1 'polypeptide(L)'
;MKITLALLLTACTFVCTLAQNASRKNSGANMSAGYWPLEKSRALVEKTQTVRLAPELEHLTAGERAAVEKLLEAGKIFQEIYELQRHERALSAARELQLQDKRLGSPPETQNLLLLYRLFQGPIATTLENKREPFLPVEMSPPGHSMYPWGITKEEIDSFLNTHPKRRDSIMDARTVVRRATAQNLRRDLSKLKQYPVLATLHPGLQPDLESLLAAPDAKVLYAVPYSVAYADESIRAHALLNEAANALQADDEEFARYLRNRSRDLLSDDYESGDAAWVTGRFKHLNAQIGAYETYDDELYGIKTSYSFSLLSTRKEETDALRQAMRGLQALEDSLPYEHHKKIKEDIPVGVYDVIADFGQARGGNTASILPNESYLARRYGRTILLRSNIM
;
A
#
# COMPACT_ATOMS: atom_id res chain seq x y z
N MET A 1 -36.91 74.25 -33.49
CA MET A 1 -36.78 75.65 -33.00
C MET A 1 -36.89 75.58 -31.48
N LYS A 2 -35.80 75.91 -30.75
CA LYS A 2 -35.61 76.24 -29.30
C LYS A 2 -36.60 75.59 -28.29
N ILE A 3 -36.19 74.97 -27.19
CA ILE A 3 -35.56 75.62 -26.02
C ILE A 3 -34.88 74.56 -25.11
N THR A 4 -33.67 74.92 -24.69
CA THR A 4 -32.77 74.41 -23.65
C THR A 4 -33.25 74.79 -22.24
N LEU A 5 -32.97 73.98 -21.21
CA LEU A 5 -31.92 74.25 -20.20
C LEU A 5 -32.06 73.31 -18.97
N ALA A 6 -30.95 72.63 -18.68
CA ALA A 6 -30.78 71.68 -17.60
C ALA A 6 -30.30 72.34 -16.30
N LEU A 7 -30.58 71.64 -15.20
CA LEU A 7 -30.37 72.00 -13.81
C LEU A 7 -28.89 72.08 -13.39
N LEU A 8 -28.61 73.03 -12.47
CA LEU A 8 -27.46 73.08 -11.57
C LEU A 8 -27.42 71.84 -10.63
N LEU A 9 -26.24 71.36 -10.25
CA LEU A 9 -25.64 71.63 -8.94
C LEU A 9 -24.22 71.06 -8.80
N THR A 10 -23.36 71.87 -8.18
CA THR A 10 -21.94 71.70 -7.93
C THR A 10 -21.68 71.14 -6.52
N ALA A 11 -20.66 70.27 -6.44
CA ALA A 11 -19.62 70.13 -5.41
C ALA A 11 -19.98 69.86 -3.93
N CYS A 12 -19.48 68.73 -3.42
CA CYS A 12 -18.61 68.71 -2.23
C CYS A 12 -17.77 67.43 -2.17
N THR A 13 -16.45 67.62 -2.22
CA THR A 13 -15.38 66.65 -1.93
C THR A 13 -15.04 66.72 -0.44
N PHE A 14 -14.85 65.56 0.25
CA PHE A 14 -13.68 65.24 1.08
C PHE A 14 -13.88 63.95 1.93
N VAL A 15 -12.90 63.03 1.80
CA VAL A 15 -12.39 62.06 2.78
C VAL A 15 -13.27 60.87 3.19
N CYS A 16 -13.13 59.78 2.42
CA CYS A 16 -13.24 58.42 2.94
C CYS A 16 -11.88 57.97 3.52
N THR A 17 -11.67 58.13 4.82
CA THR A 17 -10.70 57.35 5.57
C THR A 17 -11.31 56.97 6.91
N LEU A 18 -11.80 55.73 7.00
CA LEU A 18 -11.75 54.83 8.16
C LEU A 18 -12.59 53.59 7.82
N ALA A 19 -12.08 52.77 6.91
CA ALA A 19 -12.54 51.40 6.69
C ALA A 19 -11.33 50.45 6.67
N GLN A 20 -10.52 50.48 7.74
CA GLN A 20 -9.54 49.44 8.03
C GLN A 20 -9.50 49.23 9.55
N ASN A 21 -10.55 48.61 10.07
CA ASN A 21 -10.46 47.77 11.28
C ASN A 21 -11.69 46.85 11.38
N ALA A 22 -12.16 46.35 10.24
CA ALA A 22 -12.97 45.15 10.22
C ALA A 22 -12.03 43.96 10.39
N SER A 23 -11.76 43.62 11.65
CA SER A 23 -11.62 42.25 12.14
C SER A 23 -11.29 41.22 11.04
N ARG A 24 -10.00 40.94 10.81
CA ARG A 24 -9.58 39.59 10.44
C ARG A 24 -9.86 38.69 11.64
N LYS A 25 -11.14 38.37 11.85
CA LYS A 25 -11.51 37.19 12.62
C LYS A 25 -10.95 36.03 11.81
N ASN A 26 -9.93 35.40 12.36
CA ASN A 26 -9.44 34.10 11.94
C ASN A 26 -10.61 33.12 12.14
N SER A 27 -11.55 33.08 11.19
CA SER A 27 -12.62 32.09 11.15
C SER A 27 -12.04 30.79 10.62
N GLY A 28 -11.05 30.25 11.34
CA GLY A 28 -10.61 28.88 11.12
C GLY A 28 -11.81 27.98 11.38
N ALA A 29 -12.01 26.98 10.53
CA ALA A 29 -13.00 25.95 10.81
C ALA A 29 -12.69 25.35 12.19
N ASN A 30 -13.66 25.30 13.10
CA ASN A 30 -13.44 24.83 14.46
C ASN A 30 -13.23 23.31 14.44
N MET A 31 -12.00 22.89 14.15
CA MET A 31 -11.58 21.48 14.14
C MET A 31 -11.65 20.94 15.56
N SER A 32 -12.14 19.71 15.70
CA SER A 32 -12.08 18.96 16.96
C SER A 32 -10.64 18.80 17.46
N ALA A 33 -10.49 18.56 18.77
CA ALA A 33 -9.18 18.37 19.39
C ALA A 33 -8.42 17.18 18.77
N GLY A 34 -7.09 17.31 18.65
CA GLY A 34 -6.19 16.26 18.15
C GLY A 34 -5.86 16.32 16.65
N TYR A 35 -6.58 17.12 15.86
CA TYR A 35 -6.19 17.40 14.48
C TYR A 35 -5.10 18.48 14.45
N TRP A 36 -4.18 18.38 13.49
CA TRP A 36 -3.22 19.46 13.26
C TRP A 36 -3.90 20.76 12.82
N PRO A 37 -3.37 21.92 13.25
CA PRO A 37 -3.85 23.21 12.78
C PRO A 37 -3.48 23.44 11.30
N LEU A 38 -4.21 24.37 10.67
CA LEU A 38 -4.03 24.72 9.26
C LEU A 38 -2.59 25.13 8.95
N GLU A 39 -1.99 25.95 9.80
CA GLU A 39 -0.65 26.51 9.63
C GLU A 39 0.40 25.40 9.55
N LYS A 40 0.26 24.36 10.37
CA LYS A 40 1.19 23.23 10.40
C LYS A 40 1.05 22.33 9.18
N SER A 41 -0.19 21.99 8.80
CA SER A 41 -0.43 21.17 7.62
C SER A 41 -0.06 21.91 6.33
N ARG A 42 -0.33 23.22 6.26
CA ARG A 42 0.00 24.08 5.11
C ARG A 42 1.49 24.09 4.81
N ALA A 43 2.35 24.12 5.83
CA ALA A 43 3.80 24.11 5.64
C ALA A 43 4.29 22.89 4.85
N LEU A 44 3.65 21.72 5.02
CA LEU A 44 3.96 20.51 4.25
C LEU A 44 3.32 20.54 2.86
N VAL A 45 2.05 20.97 2.77
CA VAL A 45 1.32 21.04 1.50
C VAL A 45 2.01 21.99 0.51
N GLU A 46 2.52 23.14 0.97
CA GLU A 46 3.27 24.10 0.14
C GLU A 46 4.61 23.55 -0.37
N LYS A 47 5.14 22.50 0.26
CA LYS A 47 6.35 21.76 -0.18
C LYS A 47 6.02 20.51 -0.98
N THR A 48 4.74 20.24 -1.26
CA THR A 48 4.29 19.09 -2.02
C THR A 48 4.00 19.50 -3.46
N GLN A 49 4.61 18.81 -4.42
CA GLN A 49 4.28 18.95 -5.84
C GLN A 49 3.33 17.84 -6.27
N THR A 50 2.34 18.18 -7.09
CA THR A 50 1.49 17.18 -7.77
C THR A 50 1.98 16.99 -9.19
N VAL A 51 2.33 15.76 -9.54
CA VAL A 51 2.63 15.33 -10.91
C VAL A 51 1.54 14.37 -11.36
N ARG A 52 1.02 14.59 -12.57
CA ARG A 52 0.04 13.68 -13.18
C ARG A 52 0.76 12.65 -14.03
N LEU A 53 0.71 11.39 -13.61
CA LEU A 53 1.09 10.27 -14.46
C LEU A 53 -0.05 9.99 -15.44
N ALA A 54 0.26 9.98 -16.73
CA ALA A 54 -0.72 9.77 -17.81
C ALA A 54 -0.12 8.84 -18.87
N PRO A 55 0.07 7.55 -18.56
CA PRO A 55 0.56 6.58 -19.55
C PRO A 55 -0.42 6.43 -20.71
N GLU A 56 0.11 6.14 -21.90
CA GLU A 56 -0.68 5.84 -23.09
C GLU A 56 -1.29 4.44 -23.00
N LEU A 57 -2.61 4.34 -23.02
CA LEU A 57 -3.34 3.06 -22.87
C LEU A 57 -4.28 2.77 -24.06
N GLU A 58 -4.19 3.54 -25.14
CA GLU A 58 -5.06 3.40 -26.31
C GLU A 58 -4.86 2.04 -27.02
N HIS A 59 -3.61 1.53 -26.97
CA HIS A 59 -3.22 0.25 -27.54
C HIS A 59 -3.81 -0.97 -26.83
N LEU A 60 -4.34 -0.81 -25.61
CA LEU A 60 -4.95 -1.92 -24.87
C LEU A 60 -6.19 -2.43 -25.63
N THR A 61 -6.43 -3.74 -25.55
CA THR A 61 -7.67 -4.32 -26.09
C THR A 61 -8.87 -4.03 -25.16
N ALA A 62 -10.06 -4.43 -25.58
CA ALA A 62 -11.24 -4.35 -24.72
C ALA A 62 -11.10 -5.24 -23.46
N GLY A 63 -10.52 -6.44 -23.59
CA GLY A 63 -10.28 -7.35 -22.48
C GLY A 63 -9.24 -6.82 -21.50
N GLU A 64 -8.15 -6.24 -22.01
CA GLU A 64 -7.12 -5.60 -21.18
C GLU A 64 -7.65 -4.37 -20.43
N ARG A 65 -8.46 -3.52 -21.07
CA ARG A 65 -9.11 -2.38 -20.39
C ARG A 65 -10.05 -2.84 -19.26
N ALA A 66 -10.87 -3.85 -19.52
CA ALA A 66 -11.73 -4.44 -18.50
C ALA A 66 -10.91 -5.03 -17.34
N ALA A 67 -9.78 -5.65 -17.62
CA ALA A 67 -8.86 -6.13 -16.58
C ALA A 67 -8.25 -4.98 -15.77
N VAL A 68 -7.82 -3.88 -16.41
CA VAL A 68 -7.30 -2.69 -15.71
C VAL A 68 -8.31 -2.16 -14.70
N GLU A 69 -9.59 -2.07 -15.05
CA GLU A 69 -10.63 -1.62 -14.10
C GLU A 69 -10.67 -2.48 -12.84
N LYS A 70 -10.67 -3.81 -13.00
CA LYS A 70 -10.67 -4.78 -11.88
C LYS A 70 -9.39 -4.73 -11.07
N LEU A 71 -8.24 -4.55 -11.72
CA LEU A 71 -6.94 -4.44 -11.07
C LEU A 71 -6.83 -3.13 -10.26
N LEU A 72 -7.43 -2.04 -10.72
CA LEU A 72 -7.53 -0.80 -9.96
C LEU A 72 -8.41 -0.95 -8.71
N GLU A 73 -9.50 -1.71 -8.80
CA GLU A 73 -10.33 -2.06 -7.63
C GLU A 73 -9.55 -2.93 -6.63
N ALA A 74 -8.82 -3.94 -7.11
CA ALA A 74 -7.97 -4.78 -6.25
C ALA A 74 -6.87 -3.95 -5.58
N GLY A 75 -6.24 -3.03 -6.32
CA GLY A 75 -5.24 -2.12 -5.78
C GLY A 75 -5.76 -1.27 -4.62
N LYS A 76 -7.01 -0.79 -4.66
CA LYS A 76 -7.62 -0.05 -3.53
C LYS A 76 -7.72 -0.92 -2.28
N ILE A 77 -8.04 -2.20 -2.42
CA ILE A 77 -8.04 -3.15 -1.29
C ILE A 77 -6.64 -3.28 -0.69
N PHE A 78 -5.61 -3.38 -1.53
CA PHE A 78 -4.22 -3.43 -1.08
C PHE A 78 -3.81 -2.16 -0.33
N GLN A 79 -4.27 -0.99 -0.79
CA GLN A 79 -4.07 0.28 -0.09
C GLN A 79 -4.70 0.26 1.30
N GLU A 80 -5.94 -0.21 1.43
CA GLU A 80 -6.65 -0.29 2.71
C GLU A 80 -5.95 -1.23 3.69
N ILE A 81 -5.55 -2.42 3.23
CA ILE A 81 -4.79 -3.36 4.06
C ILE A 81 -3.48 -2.72 4.52
N TYR A 82 -2.72 -2.10 3.62
CA TYR A 82 -1.45 -1.47 3.97
C TYR A 82 -1.62 -0.34 5.00
N GLU A 83 -2.66 0.48 4.88
CA GLU A 83 -2.98 1.50 5.88
C GLU A 83 -3.27 0.87 7.25
N LEU A 84 -3.99 -0.26 7.30
CA LEU A 84 -4.21 -1.02 8.53
C LEU A 84 -2.91 -1.64 9.08
N GLN A 85 -2.00 -2.11 8.22
CA GLN A 85 -0.69 -2.63 8.64
C GLN A 85 0.13 -1.55 9.36
N ARG A 86 0.03 -0.29 8.92
CA ARG A 86 0.76 0.86 9.52
C ARG A 86 0.12 1.39 10.80
N HIS A 87 -1.21 1.36 10.89
CA HIS A 87 -1.91 1.89 12.07
C HIS A 87 -3.32 1.30 12.22
N GLU A 88 -3.65 0.76 13.40
CA GLU A 88 -4.93 0.09 13.66
C GLU A 88 -6.16 0.98 13.43
N ARG A 89 -6.04 2.28 13.73
CA ARG A 89 -7.08 3.30 13.48
C ARG A 89 -7.03 3.99 12.12
N ALA A 90 -6.15 3.61 11.17
CA ALA A 90 -5.95 4.35 9.93
C ALA A 90 -7.27 4.61 9.18
N LEU A 91 -8.01 3.53 8.84
CA LEU A 91 -9.26 3.64 8.08
C LEU A 91 -10.36 4.37 8.86
N SER A 92 -10.46 4.14 10.17
CA SER A 92 -11.43 4.86 11.01
C SER A 92 -11.15 6.37 11.06
N ALA A 93 -9.88 6.75 11.24
CA ALA A 93 -9.46 8.15 11.30
C ALA A 93 -9.67 8.85 9.94
N ALA A 94 -9.38 8.17 8.84
CA ALA A 94 -9.67 8.67 7.49
C ALA A 94 -11.15 8.95 7.29
N ARG A 95 -12.02 8.00 7.69
CA ARG A 95 -13.47 8.12 7.58
C ARG A 95 -14.01 9.26 8.44
N GLU A 96 -13.53 9.39 9.67
CA GLU A 96 -13.89 10.49 10.57
C GLU A 96 -13.51 11.85 9.96
N LEU A 97 -12.30 11.96 9.40
CA LEU A 97 -11.83 13.16 8.71
C LEU A 97 -12.69 13.50 7.48
N GLN A 98 -13.03 12.50 6.64
CA GLN A 98 -13.88 12.69 5.46
C GLN A 98 -15.30 13.16 5.84
N LEU A 99 -15.88 12.58 6.90
CA LEU A 99 -17.19 13.01 7.40
C LEU A 99 -17.13 14.44 7.94
N GLN A 100 -16.04 14.80 8.61
CA GLN A 100 -15.81 16.16 9.11
C GLN A 100 -15.62 17.17 7.97
N ASP A 101 -14.83 16.84 6.95
CA ASP A 101 -14.66 17.63 5.72
C ASP A 101 -16.01 17.94 5.07
N LYS A 102 -16.81 16.89 4.81
CA LYS A 102 -18.14 17.02 4.21
C LYS A 102 -19.07 17.89 5.06
N ARG A 103 -19.06 17.70 6.38
CA ARG A 103 -19.91 18.47 7.31
C ARG A 103 -19.53 19.96 7.35
N LEU A 104 -18.24 20.27 7.23
CA LEU A 104 -17.72 21.63 7.32
C LEU A 104 -17.67 22.36 5.95
N GLY A 105 -18.03 21.69 4.85
CA GLY A 105 -18.02 22.27 3.50
C GLY A 105 -16.63 22.32 2.88
N SER A 106 -15.81 21.31 3.15
CA SER A 106 -14.46 21.14 2.61
C SER A 106 -13.52 22.34 2.80
N PRO A 107 -13.36 22.87 4.02
CA PRO A 107 -12.46 23.98 4.28
C PRO A 107 -10.98 23.57 4.07
N PRO A 108 -10.06 24.55 3.88
CA PRO A 108 -8.64 24.28 3.69
C PRO A 108 -8.00 23.39 4.77
N GLU A 109 -8.48 23.49 6.01
CA GLU A 109 -8.08 22.66 7.16
C GLU A 109 -8.23 21.18 6.85
N THR A 110 -9.42 20.73 6.48
CA THR A 110 -9.70 19.32 6.25
C THR A 110 -9.13 18.85 4.91
N GLN A 111 -9.12 19.71 3.89
CA GLN A 111 -8.52 19.40 2.59
C GLN A 111 -7.01 19.17 2.70
N ASN A 112 -6.28 19.99 3.47
CA ASN A 112 -4.86 19.76 3.73
C ASN A 112 -4.64 18.43 4.45
N LEU A 113 -5.42 18.12 5.48
CA LEU A 113 -5.28 16.86 6.23
C LEU A 113 -5.62 15.64 5.36
N LEU A 114 -6.60 15.73 4.47
CA LEU A 114 -6.93 14.67 3.51
C LEU A 114 -5.78 14.44 2.52
N LEU A 115 -5.14 15.53 2.04
CA LEU A 115 -3.96 15.43 1.20
C LEU A 115 -2.78 14.79 1.95
N LEU A 116 -2.52 15.18 3.19
CA LEU A 116 -1.48 14.58 4.01
C LEU A 116 -1.76 13.10 4.31
N TYR A 117 -3.00 12.71 4.59
CA TYR A 117 -3.38 11.31 4.74
C TYR A 117 -3.07 10.50 3.49
N ARG A 118 -3.39 11.05 2.31
CA ARG A 118 -3.01 10.43 1.04
C ARG A 118 -1.49 10.34 0.89
N LEU A 119 -0.75 11.40 1.21
CA LEU A 119 0.71 11.42 1.07
C LEU A 119 1.40 10.39 1.98
N PHE A 120 0.99 10.31 3.25
CA PHE A 120 1.64 9.48 4.26
C PHE A 120 1.04 8.09 4.43
N GLN A 121 -0.05 7.79 3.70
CA GLN A 121 -0.73 6.50 3.73
C GLN A 121 -1.14 6.11 5.15
N GLY A 122 -1.70 7.07 5.89
CA GLY A 122 -2.07 6.89 7.28
C GLY A 122 -2.10 8.20 8.08
N PRO A 123 -2.40 8.12 9.39
CA PRO A 123 -2.64 9.29 10.25
C PRO A 123 -1.37 9.88 10.88
N ILE A 124 -0.19 9.34 10.55
CA ILE A 124 1.12 9.78 11.04
C ILE A 124 1.88 10.45 9.91
N ALA A 125 2.30 11.70 10.11
CA ALA A 125 3.06 12.48 9.15
C ALA A 125 4.55 12.52 9.53
N THR A 126 5.40 12.68 8.52
CA THR A 126 6.80 13.08 8.71
C THR A 126 6.91 14.58 8.48
N THR A 127 7.38 15.34 9.48
CA THR A 127 7.58 16.79 9.39
C THR A 127 8.79 17.14 8.53
N LEU A 128 8.96 18.43 8.21
CA LEU A 128 10.12 18.93 7.46
C LEU A 128 11.45 18.74 8.22
N GLU A 129 11.39 18.57 9.53
CA GLU A 129 12.52 18.26 10.42
C GLU A 129 12.74 16.75 10.60
N ASN A 130 12.12 15.92 9.74
CA ASN A 130 12.17 14.45 9.79
C ASN A 130 11.64 13.84 11.11
N LYS A 131 10.69 14.49 11.77
CA LYS A 131 10.01 13.94 12.96
C LYS A 131 8.71 13.27 12.56
N ARG A 132 8.39 12.12 13.19
CA ARG A 132 7.11 11.45 12.99
C ARG A 132 6.11 11.88 14.06
N GLU A 133 4.93 12.30 13.65
CA GLU A 133 3.92 12.84 14.55
C GLU A 133 2.49 12.54 14.05
N PRO A 134 1.54 12.23 14.93
CA PRO A 134 0.13 12.11 14.54
C PRO A 134 -0.42 13.48 14.15
N PHE A 135 -1.06 13.55 13.00
CA PHE A 135 -1.77 14.75 12.53
C PHE A 135 -3.30 14.62 12.62
N LEU A 136 -3.79 13.42 12.90
CA LEU A 136 -5.17 13.10 13.26
C LEU A 136 -5.25 12.66 14.74
N PRO A 137 -6.44 12.60 15.36
CA PRO A 137 -6.64 12.21 16.76
C PRO A 137 -6.40 10.71 17.04
N VAL A 138 -5.16 10.27 16.83
CA VAL A 138 -4.69 8.92 17.07
C VAL A 138 -3.40 8.95 17.89
N GLU A 139 -3.05 7.80 18.46
CA GLU A 139 -1.76 7.62 19.11
C GLU A 139 -0.64 7.52 18.07
N MET A 140 0.60 7.70 18.51
CA MET A 140 1.76 7.45 17.66
C MET A 140 1.90 5.95 17.40
N SER A 141 2.23 5.56 16.17
CA SER A 141 2.50 4.15 15.85
C SER A 141 3.72 3.65 16.64
N PRO A 142 3.61 2.51 17.36
CA PRO A 142 4.75 1.86 17.97
C PRO A 142 5.60 1.11 16.92
N PRO A 143 6.85 0.73 17.24
CA PRO A 143 7.63 -0.18 16.41
C PRO A 143 6.85 -1.46 16.09
N GLY A 144 6.94 -1.92 14.84
CA GLY A 144 6.18 -3.09 14.36
C GLY A 144 4.71 -2.80 14.03
N HIS A 145 4.24 -1.56 14.23
CA HIS A 145 2.92 -1.09 13.83
C HIS A 145 1.77 -2.01 14.28
N SER A 146 0.87 -2.37 13.36
CA SER A 146 -0.27 -3.25 13.63
C SER A 146 0.05 -4.73 13.36
N MET A 147 1.31 -5.06 13.08
CA MET A 147 1.73 -6.43 12.76
C MET A 147 1.95 -7.28 14.01
N TYR A 148 2.10 -6.63 15.15
CA TYR A 148 2.27 -7.21 16.47
C TYR A 148 1.25 -6.59 17.44
N PRO A 149 1.05 -7.13 18.65
CA PRO A 149 0.22 -6.47 19.65
C PRO A 149 0.68 -5.02 19.87
N TRP A 150 -0.25 -4.07 19.83
CA TRP A 150 0.07 -2.64 19.92
C TRP A 150 0.94 -2.32 21.14
N GLY A 151 2.13 -1.76 20.90
CA GLY A 151 3.08 -1.36 21.93
C GLY A 151 3.90 -2.50 22.55
N ILE A 152 3.83 -3.73 22.05
CA ILE A 152 4.69 -4.82 22.51
C ILE A 152 6.15 -4.53 22.20
N THR A 153 7.04 -4.92 23.10
CA THR A 153 8.49 -4.80 22.91
C THR A 153 9.09 -6.06 22.28
N LYS A 154 10.26 -5.91 21.67
CA LYS A 154 11.04 -7.04 21.14
C LYS A 154 11.41 -8.01 22.27
N GLU A 155 11.76 -7.47 23.44
CA GLU A 155 12.15 -8.23 24.63
C GLU A 155 10.99 -9.10 25.16
N GLU A 156 9.75 -8.59 25.13
CA GLU A 156 8.56 -9.37 25.47
C GLU A 156 8.35 -10.54 24.51
N ILE A 157 8.48 -10.32 23.21
CA ILE A 157 8.32 -11.36 22.19
C ILE A 157 9.42 -12.41 22.35
N ASP A 158 10.68 -12.00 22.50
CA ASP A 158 11.81 -12.91 22.67
C ASP A 158 11.68 -13.75 23.95
N SER A 159 11.24 -13.15 25.06
CA SER A 159 10.94 -13.86 26.31
C SER A 159 9.82 -14.89 26.15
N PHE A 160 8.75 -14.52 25.43
CA PHE A 160 7.67 -15.45 25.09
C PHE A 160 8.18 -16.62 24.24
N LEU A 161 8.97 -16.35 23.20
CA LEU A 161 9.50 -17.38 22.29
C LEU A 161 10.50 -18.32 22.97
N ASN A 162 11.25 -17.85 23.97
CA ASN A 162 12.15 -18.69 24.76
C ASN A 162 11.39 -19.75 25.58
N THR A 163 10.20 -19.39 26.06
CA THR A 163 9.33 -20.31 26.84
C THR A 163 8.35 -21.09 25.95
N HIS A 164 8.14 -20.65 24.70
CA HIS A 164 7.22 -21.27 23.74
C HIS A 164 7.91 -21.52 22.38
N PRO A 165 8.99 -22.33 22.33
CA PRO A 165 9.79 -22.48 21.10
C PRO A 165 8.98 -23.00 19.90
N LYS A 166 7.91 -23.77 20.15
CA LYS A 166 7.01 -24.27 19.10
C LYS A 166 6.20 -23.17 18.38
N ARG A 167 6.11 -21.97 18.96
CA ARG A 167 5.41 -20.81 18.36
C ARG A 167 6.34 -19.96 17.49
N ARG A 168 7.66 -20.22 17.50
CA ARG A 168 8.64 -19.38 16.81
C ARG A 168 8.37 -19.28 15.32
N ASP A 169 8.16 -20.41 14.63
CA ASP A 169 8.02 -20.39 13.18
C ASP A 169 6.81 -19.55 12.74
N SER A 170 5.65 -19.72 13.40
CA SER A 170 4.46 -18.94 13.06
C SER A 170 4.54 -17.47 13.51
N ILE A 171 5.13 -17.17 14.67
CA ILE A 171 5.31 -15.78 15.12
C ILE A 171 6.36 -15.04 14.28
N MET A 172 7.34 -15.75 13.73
CA MET A 172 8.40 -15.18 12.89
C MET A 172 8.13 -15.35 11.40
N ASP A 173 6.93 -15.80 11.02
CA ASP A 173 6.55 -15.91 9.62
C ASP A 173 6.34 -14.52 9.00
N ALA A 174 6.73 -14.36 7.74
CA ALA A 174 6.71 -13.08 7.03
C ALA A 174 5.29 -12.57 6.70
N ARG A 175 4.28 -13.45 6.75
CA ARG A 175 2.88 -13.20 6.36
C ARG A 175 1.88 -13.56 7.46
N THR A 176 2.21 -13.22 8.70
CA THR A 176 1.29 -13.36 9.84
C THR A 176 1.18 -12.08 10.66
N VAL A 177 0.00 -11.80 11.21
CA VAL A 177 -0.20 -10.81 12.28
C VAL A 177 -0.11 -11.52 13.63
N VAL A 178 0.74 -11.03 14.54
CA VAL A 178 0.87 -11.56 15.90
C VAL A 178 -0.14 -10.88 16.82
N ARG A 179 -0.81 -11.65 17.67
CA ARG A 179 -1.86 -11.18 18.58
C ARG A 179 -1.72 -11.80 19.95
N ARG A 180 -2.19 -11.07 20.97
CA ARG A 180 -2.42 -11.63 22.31
C ARG A 180 -3.66 -12.52 22.28
N ALA A 181 -3.60 -13.69 22.91
CA ALA A 181 -4.69 -14.69 22.95
C ALA A 181 -5.83 -14.28 23.90
N THR A 182 -6.37 -13.08 23.72
CA THR A 182 -7.57 -12.61 24.41
C THR A 182 -8.80 -13.26 23.80
N ALA A 183 -9.85 -13.44 24.61
CA ALA A 183 -11.11 -14.01 24.12
C ALA A 183 -11.71 -13.22 22.94
N GLN A 184 -11.50 -11.89 22.90
CA GLN A 184 -11.95 -11.04 21.79
C GLN A 184 -11.21 -11.34 20.49
N ASN A 185 -9.86 -11.39 20.54
CA ASN A 185 -9.04 -11.65 19.37
C ASN A 185 -9.32 -13.05 18.80
N LEU A 186 -9.35 -14.07 19.68
CA LEU A 186 -9.62 -15.45 19.30
C LEU A 186 -11.01 -15.62 18.66
N ARG A 187 -12.06 -15.03 19.24
CA ARG A 187 -13.41 -15.07 18.65
C ARG A 187 -13.49 -14.34 17.32
N ARG A 188 -12.79 -13.23 17.15
CA ARG A 188 -12.71 -12.50 15.88
C ARG A 188 -12.15 -13.41 14.78
N ASP A 189 -11.03 -14.06 15.05
CA ASP A 189 -10.34 -14.90 14.05
C ASP A 189 -11.11 -16.19 13.75
N LEU A 190 -11.65 -16.85 14.78
CA LEU A 190 -12.55 -18.00 14.59
C LEU A 190 -13.80 -17.62 13.79
N SER A 191 -14.35 -16.43 14.01
CA SER A 191 -15.49 -15.95 13.22
C SER A 191 -15.13 -15.80 11.74
N LYS A 192 -13.90 -15.39 11.40
CA LYS A 192 -13.45 -15.29 10.00
C LYS A 192 -13.29 -16.65 9.35
N LEU A 193 -12.73 -17.63 10.06
CA LEU A 193 -12.66 -19.02 9.58
C LEU A 193 -14.05 -19.63 9.37
N LYS A 194 -15.00 -19.34 10.26
CA LYS A 194 -16.39 -19.78 10.09
C LYS A 194 -17.09 -19.08 8.91
N GLN A 195 -16.85 -17.79 8.72
CA GLN A 195 -17.41 -17.01 7.63
C GLN A 195 -16.85 -17.46 6.27
N TYR A 196 -15.57 -17.84 6.21
CA TYR A 196 -14.87 -18.29 5.01
C TYR A 196 -14.19 -19.65 5.22
N PRO A 197 -14.93 -20.76 5.10
CA PRO A 197 -14.38 -22.10 5.34
C PRO A 197 -13.18 -22.47 4.46
N VAL A 198 -13.06 -21.85 3.27
CA VAL A 198 -11.87 -22.02 2.41
C VAL A 198 -10.57 -21.65 3.12
N LEU A 199 -10.58 -20.64 3.98
CA LEU A 199 -9.41 -20.22 4.74
C LEU A 199 -9.04 -21.26 5.81
N ALA A 200 -10.02 -21.90 6.44
CA ALA A 200 -9.76 -22.98 7.38
C ALA A 200 -9.15 -24.21 6.68
N THR A 201 -9.56 -24.48 5.44
CA THR A 201 -8.99 -25.55 4.61
C THR A 201 -7.55 -25.25 4.19
N LEU A 202 -7.25 -24.01 3.79
CA LEU A 202 -5.92 -23.60 3.34
C LEU A 202 -4.92 -23.42 4.49
N HIS A 203 -5.41 -23.23 5.71
CA HIS A 203 -4.60 -23.07 6.93
C HIS A 203 -4.87 -24.21 7.92
N PRO A 204 -4.43 -25.45 7.61
CA PRO A 204 -4.72 -26.61 8.43
C PRO A 204 -4.14 -26.46 9.83
N GLY A 205 -4.93 -26.82 10.84
CA GLY A 205 -4.53 -26.75 12.24
C GLY A 205 -4.76 -25.39 12.91
N LEU A 206 -5.02 -24.31 12.15
CA LEU A 206 -5.28 -22.99 12.74
C LEU A 206 -6.56 -22.99 13.58
N GLN A 207 -7.68 -23.46 13.03
CA GLN A 207 -8.96 -23.49 13.76
C GLN A 207 -8.87 -24.26 15.10
N PRO A 208 -8.41 -25.53 15.14
CA PRO A 208 -8.32 -26.26 16.41
C PRO A 208 -7.31 -25.63 17.39
N ASP A 209 -6.23 -24.99 16.91
CA ASP A 209 -5.32 -24.23 17.78
C ASP A 209 -6.02 -23.02 18.42
N LEU A 210 -6.76 -22.23 17.62
CA LEU A 210 -7.53 -21.09 18.12
C LEU A 210 -8.65 -21.52 19.09
N GLU A 211 -9.34 -22.64 18.82
CA GLU A 211 -10.35 -23.23 19.72
C GLU A 211 -9.71 -23.68 21.04
N SER A 212 -8.53 -24.30 20.98
CA SER A 212 -7.77 -24.69 22.17
C SER A 212 -7.36 -23.47 23.01
N LEU A 213 -6.90 -22.39 22.37
CA LEU A 213 -6.58 -21.14 23.06
C LEU A 213 -7.84 -20.48 23.65
N LEU A 214 -8.99 -20.59 22.98
CA LEU A 214 -10.25 -20.00 23.44
C LEU A 214 -10.82 -20.72 24.68
N ALA A 215 -10.47 -21.99 24.90
CA ALA A 215 -10.85 -22.74 26.10
C ALA A 215 -10.27 -22.14 27.39
N ALA A 216 -9.08 -21.53 27.32
CA ALA A 216 -8.45 -20.82 28.43
C ALA A 216 -7.66 -19.59 27.92
N PRO A 217 -8.35 -18.48 27.58
CA PRO A 217 -7.71 -17.30 27.00
C PRO A 217 -6.74 -16.64 27.98
N ASP A 218 -5.53 -16.33 27.51
CA ASP A 218 -4.50 -15.63 28.28
C ASP A 218 -3.84 -14.54 27.42
N ALA A 219 -3.92 -13.29 27.87
CA ALA A 219 -3.32 -12.15 27.19
C ALA A 219 -1.77 -12.17 27.20
N LYS A 220 -1.15 -13.01 28.04
CA LYS A 220 0.30 -13.26 28.03
C LYS A 220 0.73 -14.23 26.94
N VAL A 221 -0.20 -15.02 26.40
CA VAL A 221 0.09 -15.94 25.30
C VAL A 221 -0.03 -15.19 23.98
N LEU A 222 0.98 -15.35 23.11
CA LEU A 222 0.98 -14.85 21.75
C LEU A 222 0.62 -15.98 20.77
N TYR A 223 -0.12 -15.63 19.74
CA TYR A 223 -0.39 -16.48 18.58
C TYR A 223 -0.29 -15.67 17.29
N ALA A 224 -0.06 -16.35 16.18
CA ALA A 224 0.06 -15.76 14.86
C ALA A 224 -1.15 -16.13 14.00
N VAL A 225 -1.62 -15.17 13.21
CA VAL A 225 -2.74 -15.33 12.28
C VAL A 225 -2.23 -15.05 10.88
N PRO A 226 -2.37 -15.98 9.91
CA PRO A 226 -1.98 -15.75 8.52
C PRO A 226 -2.68 -14.51 7.95
N TYR A 227 -2.03 -13.77 7.04
CA TYR A 227 -2.57 -12.53 6.48
C TYR A 227 -3.94 -12.73 5.84
N SER A 228 -4.15 -13.84 5.12
CA SER A 228 -5.43 -14.11 4.48
C SER A 228 -6.57 -14.31 5.47
N VAL A 229 -6.29 -14.64 6.74
CA VAL A 229 -7.27 -14.69 7.82
C VAL A 229 -7.37 -13.34 8.53
N ALA A 230 -6.23 -12.66 8.76
CA ALA A 230 -6.20 -11.36 9.40
C ALA A 230 -6.95 -10.28 8.59
N TYR A 231 -6.96 -10.41 7.26
CA TYR A 231 -7.61 -9.54 6.28
C TYR A 231 -8.59 -10.33 5.39
N ALA A 232 -9.40 -11.21 6.01
CA ALA A 232 -10.21 -12.19 5.27
C ALA A 232 -11.23 -11.59 4.30
N ASP A 233 -11.97 -10.55 4.70
CA ASP A 233 -12.99 -9.96 3.83
C ASP A 233 -12.33 -9.34 2.58
N GLU A 234 -11.22 -8.64 2.79
CA GLU A 234 -10.40 -8.01 1.76
C GLU A 234 -9.76 -9.04 0.83
N SER A 235 -9.16 -10.09 1.38
CA SER A 235 -8.47 -11.14 0.63
C SER A 235 -9.42 -11.91 -0.28
N ILE A 236 -10.64 -12.19 0.19
CA ILE A 236 -11.69 -12.84 -0.62
C ILE A 236 -12.17 -11.93 -1.76
N ARG A 237 -12.36 -10.62 -1.50
CA ARG A 237 -12.71 -9.64 -2.56
C ARG A 237 -11.59 -9.52 -3.59
N ALA A 238 -10.34 -9.41 -3.14
CA ALA A 238 -9.17 -9.34 -4.03
C ALA A 238 -9.06 -10.61 -4.88
N HIS A 239 -9.25 -11.79 -4.29
CA HIS A 239 -9.27 -13.05 -5.02
C HIS A 239 -10.28 -13.04 -6.17
N ALA A 240 -11.51 -12.58 -5.93
CA ALA A 240 -12.55 -12.49 -6.95
C ALA A 240 -12.14 -11.52 -8.08
N LEU A 241 -11.70 -10.31 -7.74
CA LEU A 241 -11.31 -9.28 -8.70
C LEU A 241 -10.14 -9.72 -9.59
N LEU A 242 -9.14 -10.41 -9.03
CA LEU A 242 -8.01 -10.94 -9.80
C LEU A 242 -8.44 -12.04 -10.78
N ASN A 243 -9.41 -12.89 -10.42
CA ASN A 243 -9.97 -13.87 -11.33
C ASN A 243 -10.85 -13.23 -12.42
N GLU A 244 -11.64 -12.19 -12.08
CA GLU A 244 -12.40 -11.42 -13.06
C GLU A 244 -11.46 -10.74 -14.08
N ALA A 245 -10.38 -10.11 -13.61
CA ALA A 245 -9.35 -9.54 -14.47
C ALA A 245 -8.71 -10.61 -15.38
N ALA A 246 -8.31 -11.75 -14.80
CA ALA A 246 -7.72 -12.85 -15.56
C ALA A 246 -8.66 -13.38 -16.65
N ASN A 247 -9.96 -13.48 -16.37
CA ASN A 247 -10.94 -13.92 -17.34
C ASN A 247 -11.13 -12.90 -18.46
N ALA A 248 -11.15 -11.61 -18.13
CA ALA A 248 -11.31 -10.53 -19.11
C ALA A 248 -10.15 -10.49 -20.12
N LEU A 249 -8.90 -10.68 -19.68
CA LEU A 249 -7.71 -10.58 -20.54
C LEU A 249 -7.20 -11.93 -21.08
N GLN A 250 -7.85 -13.06 -20.78
CA GLN A 250 -7.39 -14.41 -21.13
C GLN A 250 -7.06 -14.59 -22.62
N ALA A 251 -7.89 -14.03 -23.50
CA ALA A 251 -7.70 -14.13 -24.94
C ALA A 251 -6.57 -13.22 -25.45
N ASP A 252 -6.28 -12.15 -24.71
CA ASP A 252 -5.28 -11.15 -25.05
C ASP A 252 -3.89 -11.57 -24.53
N ASP A 253 -3.79 -12.04 -23.29
CA ASP A 253 -2.54 -12.44 -22.63
C ASP A 253 -2.77 -13.60 -21.63
N GLU A 254 -2.70 -14.84 -22.15
CA GLU A 254 -2.86 -16.04 -21.34
C GLU A 254 -1.86 -16.14 -20.17
N GLU A 255 -0.62 -15.68 -20.36
CA GLU A 255 0.41 -15.78 -19.32
C GLU A 255 0.12 -14.82 -18.17
N PHE A 256 -0.28 -13.59 -18.47
CA PHE A 256 -0.69 -12.63 -17.46
C PHE A 256 -1.97 -13.10 -16.75
N ALA A 257 -2.95 -13.63 -17.48
CA ALA A 257 -4.15 -14.21 -16.88
C ALA A 257 -3.82 -15.39 -15.94
N ARG A 258 -2.88 -16.26 -16.33
CA ARG A 258 -2.40 -17.35 -15.48
C ARG A 258 -1.72 -16.83 -14.21
N TYR A 259 -0.87 -15.81 -14.34
CA TYR A 259 -0.25 -15.15 -13.18
C TYR A 259 -1.30 -14.61 -12.20
N LEU A 260 -2.31 -13.88 -12.69
CA LEU A 260 -3.37 -13.32 -11.85
C LEU A 260 -4.16 -14.41 -11.10
N ARG A 261 -4.45 -15.55 -11.74
CA ARG A 261 -5.12 -16.69 -11.08
C ARG A 261 -4.22 -17.42 -10.08
N ASN A 262 -2.92 -17.53 -10.35
CA ASN A 262 -1.97 -18.06 -9.37
C ASN A 262 -1.93 -17.14 -8.16
N ARG A 263 -1.67 -15.84 -8.39
CA ARG A 263 -1.60 -14.83 -7.33
C ARG A 263 -2.88 -14.76 -6.49
N SER A 264 -4.05 -14.86 -7.11
CA SER A 264 -5.31 -14.83 -6.37
C SER A 264 -5.44 -15.98 -5.37
N ARG A 265 -4.87 -17.15 -5.66
CA ARG A 265 -4.84 -18.30 -4.73
C ARG A 265 -3.78 -18.10 -3.66
N ASP A 266 -2.61 -17.60 -4.04
CA ASP A 266 -1.53 -17.30 -3.11
C ASP A 266 -1.96 -16.34 -1.98
N LEU A 267 -2.80 -15.35 -2.30
CA LEU A 267 -3.37 -14.42 -1.32
C LEU A 267 -4.33 -15.10 -0.32
N LEU A 268 -4.84 -16.29 -0.63
CA LEU A 268 -5.70 -17.06 0.29
C LEU A 268 -4.91 -18.10 1.08
N SER A 269 -3.85 -18.68 0.50
CA SER A 269 -2.99 -19.67 1.16
C SER A 269 -1.82 -19.05 1.92
N ASP A 270 -1.51 -17.77 1.69
CA ASP A 270 -0.29 -17.09 2.15
C ASP A 270 1.02 -17.74 1.65
N ASP A 271 0.91 -18.63 0.65
CA ASP A 271 2.01 -19.27 -0.07
C ASP A 271 2.09 -18.67 -1.47
N TYR A 272 3.17 -17.94 -1.73
CA TYR A 272 3.35 -17.12 -2.93
C TYR A 272 4.12 -17.82 -4.05
N GLU A 273 4.51 -19.09 -3.88
CA GLU A 273 5.39 -19.75 -4.83
C GLU A 273 4.80 -19.82 -6.25
N SER A 274 3.52 -20.14 -6.38
CA SER A 274 2.87 -20.34 -7.69
C SER A 274 2.76 -19.05 -8.50
N GLY A 275 2.36 -17.96 -7.85
CA GLY A 275 2.24 -16.64 -8.48
C GLY A 275 3.59 -15.99 -8.72
N ASP A 276 4.56 -16.12 -7.81
CA ASP A 276 5.91 -15.61 -8.02
C ASP A 276 6.62 -16.36 -9.15
N ALA A 277 6.46 -17.69 -9.23
CA ALA A 277 6.99 -18.46 -10.35
C ALA A 277 6.41 -17.97 -11.68
N ALA A 278 5.08 -17.88 -11.79
CA ALA A 278 4.42 -17.41 -13.00
C ALA A 278 4.78 -15.96 -13.36
N TRP A 279 5.01 -15.11 -12.36
CA TRP A 279 5.39 -13.72 -12.55
C TRP A 279 6.82 -13.58 -13.08
N VAL A 280 7.76 -14.26 -12.44
CA VAL A 280 9.19 -14.19 -12.77
C VAL A 280 9.47 -14.83 -14.13
N THR A 281 8.84 -15.97 -14.42
CA THR A 281 9.07 -16.70 -15.68
C THR A 281 8.17 -16.23 -16.82
N GLY A 282 7.14 -15.45 -16.53
CA GLY A 282 6.17 -14.99 -17.51
C GLY A 282 6.75 -14.01 -18.54
N ARG A 283 6.11 -13.97 -19.71
CA ARG A 283 6.39 -13.02 -20.79
C ARG A 283 5.10 -12.32 -21.19
N PHE A 284 4.70 -11.36 -20.37
CA PHE A 284 3.49 -10.59 -20.59
C PHE A 284 3.65 -9.61 -21.75
N LYS A 285 2.52 -9.24 -22.37
CA LYS A 285 2.43 -8.36 -23.52
C LYS A 285 2.40 -6.90 -23.05
N HIS A 286 1.21 -6.29 -22.98
CA HIS A 286 1.06 -4.85 -22.73
C HIS A 286 1.02 -4.48 -21.25
N LEU A 287 0.64 -5.41 -20.37
CA LEU A 287 0.46 -5.15 -18.94
C LEU A 287 1.40 -6.00 -18.10
N ASN A 288 1.80 -5.47 -16.95
CA ASN A 288 2.43 -6.23 -15.87
C ASN A 288 1.87 -5.73 -14.52
N ALA A 289 1.97 -6.54 -13.48
CA ALA A 289 1.61 -6.11 -12.14
C ALA A 289 2.46 -6.77 -11.05
N GLN A 290 3.02 -5.95 -10.16
CA GLN A 290 3.51 -6.42 -8.87
C GLN A 290 2.29 -6.51 -7.94
N ILE A 291 1.96 -7.69 -7.42
CA ILE A 291 0.79 -7.89 -6.55
C ILE A 291 1.23 -8.79 -5.42
N GLY A 292 1.19 -8.33 -4.17
CA GLY A 292 1.52 -9.18 -3.04
C GLY A 292 1.93 -8.43 -1.78
N ALA A 293 2.58 -9.14 -0.85
CA ALA A 293 3.28 -8.57 0.28
C ALA A 293 4.75 -9.00 0.21
N TYR A 294 5.68 -8.03 0.19
CA TYR A 294 7.07 -8.28 -0.18
C TYR A 294 8.12 -7.63 0.73
N GLU A 295 8.09 -6.31 0.91
CA GLU A 295 9.16 -5.63 1.64
C GLU A 295 8.85 -5.57 3.12
N THR A 296 9.92 -5.57 3.92
CA THR A 296 9.84 -5.62 5.38
C THR A 296 10.28 -4.33 6.06
N TYR A 297 10.47 -3.25 5.30
CA TYR A 297 10.98 -1.96 5.79
C TYR A 297 10.13 -1.35 6.90
N ASP A 298 8.83 -1.63 6.93
CA ASP A 298 7.92 -1.14 7.97
C ASP A 298 8.01 -1.95 9.28
N ASP A 299 8.58 -3.16 9.28
CA ASP A 299 8.77 -3.93 10.50
C ASP A 299 10.01 -3.48 11.28
N GLU A 300 9.83 -2.45 12.10
CA GLU A 300 10.90 -1.88 12.94
C GLU A 300 11.35 -2.81 14.09
N LEU A 301 10.63 -3.91 14.39
CA LEU A 301 11.01 -4.84 15.46
C LEU A 301 12.00 -5.90 15.00
N TYR A 302 11.67 -6.57 13.90
CA TYR A 302 12.43 -7.71 13.39
C TYR A 302 12.84 -7.60 11.92
N GLY A 303 12.23 -6.71 11.13
CA GLY A 303 12.46 -6.63 9.68
C GLY A 303 11.98 -7.87 8.93
N ILE A 304 10.89 -8.51 9.40
CA ILE A 304 10.39 -9.80 8.90
C ILE A 304 8.99 -9.67 8.28
N LYS A 305 8.09 -8.89 8.90
CA LYS A 305 6.71 -8.77 8.43
C LYS A 305 6.65 -8.02 7.12
N THR A 306 6.00 -8.61 6.13
CA THR A 306 5.88 -8.04 4.79
C THR A 306 4.69 -7.10 4.69
N SER A 307 4.83 -6.03 3.92
CA SER A 307 3.75 -5.06 3.66
C SER A 307 3.07 -5.31 2.31
N TYR A 308 1.75 -5.18 2.26
CA TYR A 308 0.96 -5.27 1.02
C TYR A 308 1.35 -4.14 0.05
N SER A 309 1.52 -4.52 -1.20
CA SER A 309 2.05 -3.69 -2.27
C SER A 309 1.43 -4.09 -3.61
N PHE A 310 1.03 -3.10 -4.40
CA PHE A 310 0.43 -3.30 -5.71
C PHE A 310 0.91 -2.24 -6.69
N SER A 311 1.50 -2.64 -7.81
CA SER A 311 1.77 -1.77 -8.96
C SER A 311 1.07 -2.32 -10.19
N LEU A 312 0.26 -1.51 -10.87
CA LEU A 312 -0.24 -1.79 -12.21
C LEU A 312 0.61 -1.04 -13.23
N LEU A 313 1.15 -1.76 -14.20
CA LEU A 313 2.20 -1.29 -15.10
C LEU A 313 1.79 -1.49 -16.56
N SER A 314 2.05 -0.49 -17.39
CA SER A 314 2.02 -0.59 -18.85
C SER A 314 3.44 -0.86 -19.35
N THR A 315 3.62 -1.90 -20.15
CA THR A 315 4.93 -2.27 -20.71
C THR A 315 5.36 -1.26 -21.78
N ARG A 316 6.59 -0.76 -21.68
CA ARG A 316 7.28 -0.06 -22.77
C ARG A 316 8.09 -1.08 -23.56
N LYS A 317 7.51 -1.60 -24.64
CA LYS A 317 8.00 -2.82 -25.30
C LYS A 317 9.38 -2.61 -25.94
N GLU A 318 9.54 -1.53 -26.69
CA GLU A 318 10.77 -1.21 -27.40
C GLU A 318 11.95 -1.04 -26.43
N GLU A 319 11.75 -0.27 -25.35
CA GLU A 319 12.77 -0.04 -24.32
C GLU A 319 13.05 -1.31 -23.50
N THR A 320 12.02 -2.12 -23.23
CA THR A 320 12.19 -3.43 -22.59
C THR A 320 13.05 -4.37 -23.43
N ASP A 321 12.78 -4.46 -24.73
CA ASP A 321 13.52 -5.32 -25.65
C ASP A 321 14.96 -4.82 -25.83
N ALA A 322 15.16 -3.50 -25.95
CA ALA A 322 16.48 -2.88 -26.01
C ALA A 322 17.30 -3.13 -24.72
N LEU A 323 16.69 -3.00 -23.55
CA LEU A 323 17.34 -3.27 -22.27
C LEU A 323 17.74 -4.74 -22.12
N ARG A 324 16.85 -5.67 -22.47
CA ARG A 324 17.17 -7.11 -22.46
C ARG A 324 18.32 -7.45 -23.40
N GLN A 325 18.38 -6.80 -24.56
CA GLN A 325 19.48 -6.98 -25.50
C GLN A 325 20.80 -6.42 -24.94
N ALA A 326 20.76 -5.25 -24.30
CA ALA A 326 21.92 -4.61 -23.68
C ALA A 326 22.45 -5.39 -22.46
N MET A 327 21.58 -6.13 -21.76
CA MET A 327 21.95 -6.97 -20.62
C MET A 327 22.55 -8.33 -21.00
N ARG A 328 22.74 -8.64 -22.29
CA ARG A 328 23.47 -9.86 -22.69
C ARG A 328 24.97 -9.73 -22.40
N GLY A 329 25.65 -10.87 -22.24
CA GLY A 329 27.09 -10.90 -21.99
C GLY A 329 27.49 -10.66 -20.53
N LEU A 330 26.55 -10.79 -19.59
CA LEU A 330 26.84 -10.69 -18.16
C LEU A 330 27.83 -11.75 -17.69
N GLN A 331 27.90 -12.92 -18.34
CA GLN A 331 28.94 -13.90 -18.00
C GLN A 331 30.34 -13.35 -18.32
N ALA A 332 30.52 -12.67 -19.46
CA ALA A 332 31.81 -12.08 -19.81
C ALA A 332 32.20 -10.95 -18.83
N LEU A 333 31.21 -10.19 -18.33
CA LEU A 333 31.45 -9.20 -17.29
C LEU A 333 31.87 -9.88 -15.97
N GLU A 334 31.18 -10.94 -15.55
CA GLU A 334 31.53 -11.73 -14.36
C GLU A 334 32.95 -12.32 -14.46
N ASP A 335 33.28 -12.89 -15.62
CA ASP A 335 34.59 -13.46 -15.92
C ASP A 335 35.69 -12.39 -15.98
N SER A 336 35.33 -11.11 -16.11
CA SER A 336 36.30 -10.00 -16.10
C SER A 336 36.58 -9.44 -14.71
N LEU A 337 35.79 -9.80 -13.70
CA LEU A 337 35.95 -9.28 -12.34
C LEU A 337 37.25 -9.81 -11.69
N PRO A 338 37.96 -8.99 -10.88
CA PRO A 338 39.27 -9.33 -10.34
C PRO A 338 39.18 -10.26 -9.12
N TYR A 339 38.62 -11.47 -9.30
CA TYR A 339 38.54 -12.52 -8.30
C TYR A 339 38.57 -13.91 -8.96
N GLU A 340 38.93 -14.96 -8.22
CA GLU A 340 39.06 -16.33 -8.75
C GLU A 340 37.69 -16.85 -9.23
N HIS A 341 37.56 -17.21 -10.52
CA HIS A 341 36.26 -17.47 -11.17
C HIS A 341 35.60 -18.79 -10.75
N HIS A 342 34.32 -18.75 -10.38
CA HIS A 342 33.54 -19.97 -10.10
C HIS A 342 32.02 -19.83 -10.29
N LYS A 343 31.51 -18.68 -10.75
CA LYS A 343 30.07 -18.43 -10.85
C LYS A 343 29.57 -18.43 -12.29
N LYS A 344 28.59 -19.28 -12.56
CA LYS A 344 27.77 -19.22 -13.78
C LYS A 344 26.65 -18.19 -13.57
N ILE A 345 26.51 -17.24 -14.48
CA ILE A 345 25.48 -16.20 -14.47
C ILE A 345 24.33 -16.59 -15.38
N LYS A 346 23.09 -16.41 -14.89
CA LYS A 346 21.89 -16.53 -15.71
C LYS A 346 21.75 -15.25 -16.53
N GLU A 347 21.79 -15.37 -17.85
CA GLU A 347 21.74 -14.20 -18.76
C GLU A 347 20.31 -13.83 -19.18
N ASP A 348 19.36 -14.77 -19.14
CA ASP A 348 17.94 -14.47 -19.33
C ASP A 348 17.35 -13.94 -18.01
N ILE A 349 17.61 -12.66 -17.74
CA ILE A 349 17.09 -11.95 -16.57
C ILE A 349 15.72 -11.38 -16.94
N PRO A 350 14.65 -11.75 -16.21
CA PRO A 350 13.35 -11.08 -16.33
C PRO A 350 13.51 -9.61 -15.93
N VAL A 351 13.51 -8.73 -16.91
CA VAL A 351 13.58 -7.28 -16.73
C VAL A 351 12.58 -6.62 -17.66
N GLY A 352 12.01 -5.50 -17.24
CA GLY A 352 11.17 -4.67 -18.09
C GLY A 352 11.18 -3.20 -17.69
N VAL A 353 10.88 -2.37 -18.68
CA VAL A 353 10.67 -0.93 -18.55
C VAL A 353 9.17 -0.67 -18.66
N TYR A 354 8.64 0.11 -17.74
CA TYR A 354 7.22 0.27 -17.54
C TYR A 354 6.85 1.72 -17.29
N ASP A 355 5.64 2.08 -17.71
CA ASP A 355 4.94 3.24 -17.16
C ASP A 355 3.97 2.77 -16.07
N VAL A 356 4.01 3.41 -14.91
CA VAL A 356 3.06 3.16 -13.82
C VAL A 356 1.68 3.69 -14.22
N ILE A 357 0.69 2.81 -14.22
CA ILE A 357 -0.73 3.15 -14.34
C ILE A 357 -1.26 3.57 -12.96
N ALA A 358 -0.99 2.76 -11.93
CA ALA A 358 -1.35 3.06 -10.55
C ALA A 358 -0.50 2.24 -9.57
N ASP A 359 -0.13 2.88 -8.45
CA ASP A 359 0.52 2.23 -7.30
C ASP A 359 -0.37 2.33 -6.06
N PHE A 360 -0.40 1.25 -5.28
CA PHE A 360 -1.13 1.13 -4.03
C PHE A 360 -0.31 0.38 -2.98
N GLY A 361 -0.70 0.57 -1.72
CA GLY A 361 0.04 0.02 -0.59
C GLY A 361 1.47 0.53 -0.59
N GLN A 362 2.42 -0.31 -0.18
CA GLN A 362 3.81 0.07 -0.02
C GLN A 362 4.49 0.53 -1.33
N ALA A 363 4.01 0.11 -2.50
CA ALA A 363 4.55 0.58 -3.79
C ALA A 363 4.37 2.10 -3.99
N ARG A 364 3.35 2.71 -3.35
CA ARG A 364 3.07 4.14 -3.48
C ARG A 364 4.10 4.95 -2.69
N GLY A 365 5.22 5.31 -3.33
CA GLY A 365 6.30 6.03 -2.66
C GLY A 365 7.37 6.63 -3.58
N GLY A 366 7.07 6.81 -4.87
CA GLY A 366 8.05 7.32 -5.84
C GLY A 366 9.18 6.33 -6.13
N ASN A 367 8.94 5.04 -5.92
CA ASN A 367 9.93 4.01 -6.21
C ASN A 367 10.19 3.96 -7.73
N THR A 368 11.45 4.09 -8.15
CA THR A 368 11.85 4.05 -9.56
C THR A 368 12.12 2.63 -10.06
N ALA A 369 12.43 1.69 -9.17
CA ALA A 369 12.73 0.31 -9.54
C ALA A 369 12.45 -0.72 -8.43
N SER A 370 12.06 -1.93 -8.81
CA SER A 370 11.90 -3.05 -7.87
C SER A 370 12.58 -4.30 -8.38
N ILE A 371 13.11 -5.12 -7.47
CA ILE A 371 13.66 -6.44 -7.76
C ILE A 371 13.06 -7.49 -6.82
N LEU A 372 12.28 -8.42 -7.36
CA LEU A 372 11.44 -9.34 -6.57
C LEU A 372 11.37 -10.75 -7.17
N PRO A 373 11.03 -11.80 -6.42
CA PRO A 373 10.66 -11.81 -4.99
C PRO A 373 11.88 -11.74 -4.04
N ASN A 374 11.62 -11.43 -2.77
CA ASN A 374 12.65 -11.30 -1.73
C ASN A 374 13.11 -12.65 -1.19
N GLU A 375 12.22 -13.65 -1.17
CA GLU A 375 12.44 -14.99 -0.65
C GLU A 375 13.57 -15.71 -1.40
N SER A 376 14.61 -16.09 -0.65
CA SER A 376 15.82 -16.66 -1.24
C SER A 376 15.58 -17.98 -1.96
N TYR A 377 14.62 -18.80 -1.51
CA TYR A 377 14.33 -20.08 -2.15
C TYR A 377 13.62 -19.90 -3.51
N LEU A 378 12.69 -18.94 -3.62
CA LEU A 378 12.04 -18.57 -4.88
C LEU A 378 13.03 -17.93 -5.84
N ALA A 379 13.86 -16.99 -5.33
CA ALA A 379 14.88 -16.33 -6.12
C ALA A 379 15.92 -17.33 -6.68
N ARG A 380 16.29 -18.36 -5.91
CA ARG A 380 17.18 -19.45 -6.40
C ARG A 380 16.50 -20.33 -7.44
N ARG A 381 15.21 -20.62 -7.28
CA ARG A 381 14.47 -21.57 -8.13
C ARG A 381 14.02 -20.96 -9.46
N TYR A 382 13.49 -19.74 -9.43
CA TYR A 382 12.87 -19.10 -10.59
C TYR A 382 13.66 -17.89 -11.09
N GLY A 383 14.41 -17.23 -10.20
CA GLY A 383 15.08 -15.96 -10.45
C GLY A 383 14.33 -14.79 -9.80
N ARG A 384 14.70 -13.57 -10.20
CA ARG A 384 13.99 -12.35 -9.83
C ARG A 384 13.60 -11.57 -11.08
N THR A 385 12.51 -10.82 -10.99
CA THR A 385 12.12 -9.83 -11.99
C THR A 385 12.55 -8.44 -11.57
N ILE A 386 13.03 -7.64 -12.52
CA ILE A 386 13.41 -6.24 -12.34
C ILE A 386 12.40 -5.37 -13.08
N LEU A 387 11.74 -4.47 -12.35
CA LEU A 387 10.77 -3.53 -12.90
C LEU A 387 11.37 -2.12 -12.85
N LEU A 388 11.56 -1.48 -13.98
CA LEU A 388 11.98 -0.08 -14.07
C LEU A 388 10.77 0.80 -14.41
N ARG A 389 10.51 1.85 -13.62
CA ARG A 389 9.33 2.72 -13.74
C ARG A 389 9.70 4.06 -14.38
N SER A 390 9.58 4.12 -15.71
CA SER A 390 10.08 5.23 -16.53
C SER A 390 9.37 6.55 -16.25
N ASN A 391 8.06 6.55 -16.01
CA ASN A 391 7.29 7.77 -15.73
C ASN A 391 7.40 8.26 -14.27
N ILE A 392 8.20 7.59 -13.44
CA ILE A 392 8.57 8.03 -12.09
C ILE A 392 9.97 8.66 -12.07
N MET A 393 10.88 8.17 -12.93
CA MET A 393 12.21 8.75 -13.15
C MET A 393 12.09 10.10 -13.86
#